data_AF-A0A3P6R7P3-F1
#
_entry.id   AF-A0A3P6R7P3-F1
#
_cell.length_a   1.000
_cell.length_b   1.000
_cell.length_c   1.000
_cell.angle_alpha   90.00
_cell.angle_beta   90.00
_cell.angle_gamma   90.00
#
_symmetry.space_group_name_H-M   'P 1'
#
loop_
_entity.id
_entity.type
_entity.pdbx_description
1 polymer ?
#
loop_
_entity_poly.entity_id
_entity_poly.type
_entity_poly.pdbx_seq_one_letter_code
_entity_poly.pdbx_strand_id
1 'polypeptide(L)'
;QDRDEYIEIIWRNVQNGADDQFEKIYFGYNLNVIDHLKEPYDYSSIMHYGPYAFSGSGKKTILPRKSGAERMGQRIAFSEGDIRKINKLYNCDMSISGNAIIDRNQVRTLHNYIS
;
A
#
# COMPACT_ATOMS: atom_id res chain seq x y z
N GLN A 1 3.27 -10.36 -6.82
CA GLN A 1 3.54 -9.33 -7.85
C GLN A 1 4.94 -8.80 -7.63
N ASP A 2 5.70 -8.53 -8.68
CA ASP A 2 7.05 -8.00 -8.53
C ASP A 2 7.01 -6.48 -8.29
N ARG A 3 7.51 -6.03 -7.13
CA ARG A 3 7.68 -4.61 -6.78
C ARG A 3 8.54 -3.86 -7.81
N ASP A 4 9.49 -4.55 -8.43
CA ASP A 4 10.43 -3.96 -9.40
C ASP A 4 9.75 -3.50 -10.70
N GLU A 5 8.55 -4.02 -11.00
CA GLU A 5 7.72 -3.55 -12.12
C GLU A 5 7.13 -2.16 -11.87
N TYR A 6 7.07 -1.71 -10.61
CA TYR A 6 6.41 -0.48 -10.20
C TYR A 6 7.39 0.57 -9.66
N ILE A 7 8.41 0.15 -8.91
CA ILE A 7 9.38 1.07 -8.32
C ILE A 7 10.81 0.57 -8.49
N GLU A 8 11.74 1.50 -8.59
CA GLU A 8 13.17 1.27 -8.56
C GLU A 8 13.75 1.67 -7.20
N ILE A 9 14.57 0.80 -6.60
CA ILE A 9 15.37 1.15 -5.42
C ILE A 9 16.74 1.65 -5.87
N ILE A 10 17.07 2.88 -5.50
CA ILE A 10 18.39 3.47 -5.71
C ILE A 10 19.31 3.05 -4.56
N TRP A 11 19.85 1.83 -4.63
CA TRP A 11 20.67 1.24 -3.58
C TRP A 11 21.84 2.12 -3.12
N ARG A 12 22.50 2.84 -4.04
CA ARG A 12 23.58 3.78 -3.70
C ARG A 12 23.19 4.92 -2.76
N ASN A 13 21.89 5.21 -2.61
CA ASN A 13 21.38 6.24 -1.72
C ASN A 13 20.86 5.67 -0.39
N VAL A 14 20.70 4.34 -0.29
CA VAL A 14 20.26 3.65 0.92
C VAL A 14 21.36 3.73 1.98
N GLN A 15 20.97 3.97 3.22
CA GLN A 15 21.87 3.98 4.36
C GLN A 15 22.47 2.58 4.57
N ASN A 16 23.78 2.53 4.84
CA ASN A 16 24.46 1.27 5.17
C ASN A 16 23.75 0.54 6.32
N GLY A 17 23.39 -0.72 6.10
CA GLY A 17 22.71 -1.57 7.08
C GLY A 17 21.19 -1.47 7.09
N ALA A 18 20.58 -0.76 6.13
CA ALA A 18 19.14 -0.70 5.93
C ALA A 18 18.66 -1.47 4.69
N ASP A 19 19.50 -2.36 4.13
CA ASP A 19 19.21 -3.13 2.93
C ASP A 19 18.03 -4.11 3.13
N ASP A 20 17.91 -4.65 4.35
CA ASP A 20 16.83 -5.53 4.82
C ASP A 20 15.45 -4.85 4.74
N GLN A 21 15.39 -3.51 4.88
CA GLN A 21 14.15 -2.74 4.79
C GLN A 21 13.53 -2.75 3.39
N PHE A 22 14.30 -3.14 2.37
CA PHE A 22 13.87 -3.24 0.98
C PHE A 22 13.82 -4.70 0.48
N GLU A 23 14.06 -5.68 1.36
CA GLU A 23 13.99 -7.09 0.99
C GLU A 23 12.57 -7.46 0.55
N LYS A 24 12.47 -8.14 -0.60
CA LYS A 24 11.18 -8.62 -1.11
C LYS A 24 10.78 -9.85 -0.31
N ILE A 25 9.58 -9.84 0.25
CA ILE A 25 9.01 -11.05 0.87
C ILE A 25 8.48 -11.95 -0.25
N TYR A 26 9.00 -13.17 -0.35
CA TYR A 26 8.55 -14.17 -1.33
C TYR A 26 7.44 -15.07 -0.76
N PHE A 27 6.55 -15.55 -1.64
CA PHE A 27 5.30 -16.30 -1.41
C PHE A 27 5.38 -17.58 -0.55
N GLY A 28 6.52 -17.93 0.04
CA GLY A 28 6.66 -19.06 0.96
C GLY A 28 6.32 -18.76 2.42
N TYR A 29 6.28 -17.48 2.82
CA TYR A 29 6.04 -17.06 4.19
C TYR A 29 4.63 -16.45 4.32
N ASN A 30 3.65 -17.26 4.76
CA ASN A 30 2.27 -16.87 5.04
C ASN A 30 1.54 -16.12 3.91
N LEU A 31 0.68 -16.83 3.17
CA LEU A 31 -0.21 -16.23 2.15
C LEU A 31 -1.01 -15.02 2.67
N ASN A 32 -1.37 -15.00 3.95
CA ASN A 32 -2.09 -13.87 4.57
C ASN A 32 -1.31 -12.55 4.62
N VAL A 33 0.02 -12.57 4.49
CA VAL A 33 0.88 -11.38 4.58
C VAL A 33 1.14 -10.74 3.21
N ILE A 34 1.11 -11.53 2.13
CA ILE A 34 1.54 -11.11 0.78
C ILE A 34 0.44 -11.28 -0.26
N ASP A 35 -0.73 -11.85 0.09
CA ASP A 35 -1.82 -11.95 -0.87
C ASP A 35 -2.24 -10.56 -1.33
N HIS A 36 -2.00 -10.29 -2.62
CA HIS A 36 -2.40 -9.05 -3.25
C HIS A 36 -3.93 -8.94 -3.34
N LEU A 37 -4.68 -10.01 -3.04
CA LEU A 37 -6.14 -10.09 -3.07
C LEU A 37 -6.72 -9.62 -4.41
N LYS A 38 -5.95 -9.86 -5.49
CA LYS A 38 -6.17 -9.40 -6.87
C LYS A 38 -6.29 -7.86 -7.01
N GLU A 39 -5.70 -7.10 -6.10
CA GLU A 39 -5.62 -5.64 -6.17
C GLU A 39 -4.32 -5.19 -6.87
N PRO A 40 -4.37 -4.10 -7.66
CA PRO A 40 -3.18 -3.54 -8.29
C PRO A 40 -2.21 -2.94 -7.27
N TYR A 41 -0.96 -2.71 -7.71
CA TYR A 41 0.04 -1.99 -6.92
C TYR A 41 -0.44 -0.55 -6.65
N ASP A 42 -0.44 -0.16 -5.37
CA ASP A 42 -0.97 1.13 -4.93
C ASP A 42 0.14 1.99 -4.32
N TYR A 43 0.61 2.96 -5.09
CA TYR A 43 1.60 3.96 -4.67
C TYR A 43 1.09 4.87 -3.53
N SER A 44 -0.22 5.01 -3.40
CA SER A 44 -0.87 5.82 -2.37
C SER A 44 -1.23 5.03 -1.12
N SER A 45 -0.94 3.72 -1.09
CA SER A 45 -1.16 2.89 0.09
C SER A 45 -0.46 3.49 1.31
N ILE A 46 -1.14 3.45 2.46
CA ILE A 46 -0.60 3.90 3.74
C ILE A 46 0.64 3.11 4.17
N MET A 47 0.75 1.88 3.65
CA MET A 47 1.88 0.98 3.89
C MET A 47 3.08 1.27 2.97
N HIS A 48 2.91 2.06 1.91
CA HIS A 48 4.00 2.36 0.99
C HIS A 48 5.02 3.31 1.63
N TYR A 49 6.31 3.06 1.49
CA TYR A 49 7.36 3.98 1.91
C TYR A 49 7.45 5.22 1.03
N GLY A 50 7.86 6.34 1.61
CA GLY A 50 8.10 7.57 0.84
C GLY A 50 9.39 7.51 0.03
N PRO A 51 9.57 8.45 -0.92
CA PRO A 51 10.71 8.44 -1.84
C PRO A 51 12.08 8.57 -1.17
N TYR A 52 12.14 9.01 0.10
CA TYR A 52 13.39 9.24 0.85
C TYR A 52 13.61 8.23 1.99
N ALA A 53 12.79 7.18 2.08
CA ALA A 53 12.88 6.22 3.17
C ALA A 53 14.27 5.59 3.26
N PHE A 54 14.84 5.51 4.47
CA PHE A 54 16.17 4.93 4.73
C PHE A 54 17.31 5.55 3.90
N SER A 55 17.18 6.81 3.50
CA SER A 55 18.24 7.52 2.79
C SER A 55 19.38 7.90 3.74
N GLY A 56 20.61 7.49 3.41
CA GLY A 56 21.80 7.93 4.13
C GLY A 56 22.31 9.31 3.72
N SER A 57 21.82 9.85 2.59
CA SER A 57 22.33 11.07 1.95
C SER A 57 21.28 12.15 1.73
N GLY A 58 20.04 11.94 2.22
CA GLY A 58 18.89 12.81 1.95
C GLY A 58 18.39 12.76 0.49
N LYS A 59 18.98 11.90 -0.35
CA LYS A 59 18.54 11.66 -1.74
C LYS A 59 17.45 10.60 -1.79
N LYS A 60 16.64 10.61 -2.86
CA LYS A 60 15.58 9.61 -3.04
C LYS A 60 16.17 8.20 -3.11
N THR A 61 15.59 7.27 -2.39
CA THR A 61 15.90 5.83 -2.39
C THR A 61 14.88 5.05 -3.20
N ILE A 62 13.66 5.57 -3.37
CA ILE A 62 12.59 4.93 -4.14
C ILE A 62 12.13 5.85 -5.25
N LEU A 63 12.10 5.34 -6.49
CA LEU A 63 11.54 6.04 -7.65
C LEU A 63 10.36 5.26 -8.24
N PRO A 64 9.23 5.92 -8.52
CA PRO A 64 8.15 5.29 -9.25
C PRO A 64 8.50 5.16 -10.74
N ARG A 65 8.09 4.06 -11.36
CA ARG A 65 8.10 3.90 -12.83
C ARG A 65 6.90 4.58 -13.48
N LYS A 66 5.82 4.78 -12.72
CA LYS A 66 4.62 5.51 -13.16
C LYS A 66 4.78 7.01 -12.92
N SER A 67 4.60 7.81 -13.98
CA SER A 67 4.56 9.28 -13.87
C SER A 67 3.40 9.74 -12.97
N GLY A 68 3.65 10.73 -12.11
CA GLY A 68 2.66 11.27 -11.18
C GLY A 68 2.54 10.52 -9.84
N ALA A 69 3.32 9.46 -9.64
CA ALA A 69 3.34 8.68 -8.40
C ALA A 69 4.46 9.11 -7.41
N GLU A 70 5.08 10.27 -7.63
CA GLU A 70 6.21 10.76 -6.82
C GLU A 70 5.79 11.17 -5.40
N ARG A 71 4.48 11.34 -5.16
CA ARG A 71 3.88 11.68 -3.87
C ARG A 71 3.57 10.46 -2.99
N MET A 72 4.06 9.28 -3.36
CA MET A 72 3.95 8.06 -2.54
C MET A 72 4.52 8.25 -1.13
N GLY A 73 4.03 7.47 -0.17
CA GLY A 73 4.44 7.56 1.24
C GLY A 73 3.61 8.50 2.11
N GLN A 74 2.38 8.79 1.70
CA GLN A 74 1.42 9.51 2.55
C GLN A 74 1.11 8.73 3.84
N ARG A 75 0.75 9.45 4.90
CA ARG A 75 0.40 8.89 6.22
C ARG A 75 -0.90 9.50 6.79
N ILE A 76 -1.74 10.04 5.90
CA ILE A 76 -2.95 10.80 6.26
C ILE A 76 -4.14 9.85 6.43
N ALA A 77 -4.36 8.96 5.46
CA ALA A 77 -5.53 8.09 5.45
C ALA A 77 -5.25 6.81 4.65
N PHE A 78 -6.09 5.80 4.82
CA PHE A 78 -6.09 4.63 3.94
C PHE A 78 -6.41 5.02 2.51
N SER A 79 -5.73 4.41 1.54
CA SER A 79 -6.15 4.49 0.16
C SER A 79 -7.39 3.62 -0.08
N GLU A 80 -8.06 3.81 -1.21
CA GLU A 80 -9.14 2.89 -1.61
C GLU A 80 -8.62 1.46 -1.80
N GLY A 81 -7.37 1.30 -2.27
CA GLY A 81 -6.72 -0.01 -2.40
C GLY A 81 -6.52 -0.69 -1.05
N ASP A 82 -6.09 0.05 -0.02
CA ASP A 82 -5.95 -0.47 1.35
C ASP A 82 -7.30 -0.93 1.89
N ILE A 83 -8.35 -0.12 1.71
CA ILE A 83 -9.71 -0.42 2.15
C ILE A 83 -10.24 -1.69 1.48
N ARG A 84 -10.10 -1.80 0.15
CA ARG A 84 -10.52 -3.01 -0.58
C ARG A 84 -9.79 -4.25 -0.10
N LYS A 85 -8.48 -4.16 0.16
CA LYS A 85 -7.69 -5.28 0.71
C LYS A 85 -8.19 -5.69 2.10
N ILE A 86 -8.40 -4.73 3.01
CA ILE A 86 -8.90 -5.01 4.36
C ILE A 86 -10.29 -5.66 4.30
N ASN A 87 -11.21 -5.09 3.53
CA ASN A 87 -12.57 -5.63 3.41
C ASN A 87 -12.57 -7.05 2.82
N LYS A 88 -11.68 -7.36 1.85
CA LYS A 88 -11.50 -8.71 1.31
C LYS A 88 -10.88 -9.68 2.32
N LEU A 89 -9.88 -9.23 3.08
CA LEU A 89 -9.17 -10.07 4.06
C LEU A 89 -10.10 -10.49 5.22
N TYR A 90 -10.98 -9.61 5.65
CA TYR A 90 -11.91 -9.84 6.77
C TYR A 90 -13.33 -10.22 6.33
N ASN A 91 -13.54 -10.54 5.05
CA ASN A 91 -14.85 -10.89 4.48
C ASN A 91 -15.97 -9.92 4.90
N CYS A 92 -15.73 -8.62 4.76
CA CYS A 92 -16.74 -7.60 5.05
C CYS A 92 -17.82 -7.60 3.96
N ASP A 93 -18.90 -8.35 4.20
CA ASP A 93 -20.03 -8.48 3.27
C ASP A 93 -20.93 -7.23 3.27
N MET A 94 -21.17 -6.64 2.09
CA MET A 94 -22.35 -5.80 1.88
C MET A 94 -23.56 -6.70 1.68
N SER A 95 -24.23 -7.07 2.77
CA SER A 95 -25.54 -7.70 2.67
C SER A 95 -26.59 -6.63 2.30
N ILE A 96 -27.10 -6.67 1.07
CA ILE A 96 -28.29 -5.92 0.67
C ILE A 96 -29.51 -6.69 1.19
N SER A 97 -30.27 -6.09 2.11
CA SER A 97 -31.55 -6.63 2.58
C SER A 97 -32.61 -5.56 2.33
N GLY A 98 -33.38 -5.70 1.25
CA GLY A 98 -34.30 -4.68 0.77
C GLY A 98 -33.60 -3.43 0.21
N ASN A 99 -34.34 -2.32 0.04
CA ASN A 99 -33.82 -1.01 -0.42
C ASN A 99 -32.85 -0.32 0.59
N ALA A 100 -32.26 -1.08 1.51
CA ALA A 100 -31.31 -0.59 2.50
C ALA A 100 -29.98 -1.34 2.37
N ILE A 101 -28.90 -0.56 2.25
CA ILE A 101 -27.52 -1.07 2.37
C ILE A 101 -27.26 -1.21 3.86
N ILE A 102 -27.19 -2.45 4.37
CA ILE A 102 -26.76 -2.70 5.75
C ILE A 102 -25.23 -2.77 5.74
N ASP A 103 -24.58 -1.68 6.11
CA ASP A 103 -23.13 -1.66 6.37
C ASP A 103 -22.86 -2.28 7.74
N ARG A 104 -22.49 -3.55 7.76
CA ARG A 104 -21.88 -4.16 8.95
C ARG A 104 -20.38 -4.24 8.71
N ASN A 105 -19.66 -3.35 9.37
CA ASN A 105 -18.20 -3.40 9.58
C ASN A 105 -17.32 -3.12 8.35
N GLN A 106 -17.72 -2.28 7.38
CA GLN A 106 -16.78 -1.85 6.34
C GLN A 106 -15.79 -0.80 6.85
N VAL A 107 -14.51 -0.93 6.47
CA VAL A 107 -13.54 0.16 6.59
C VAL A 107 -13.80 1.16 5.46
N ARG A 108 -13.84 2.46 5.77
CA ARG A 108 -14.10 3.54 4.80
C ARG A 108 -13.09 4.67 4.96
N THR A 109 -12.87 5.44 3.88
CA THR A 109 -12.02 6.63 3.92
C THR A 109 -12.70 7.74 4.72
N LEU A 110 -11.94 8.43 5.58
CA LEU A 110 -12.44 9.55 6.39
C LEU A 110 -12.99 10.73 5.57
N HIS A 111 -12.66 10.83 4.28
CA HIS A 111 -13.20 11.84 3.37
C HIS A 111 -14.74 11.79 3.21
N ASN A 112 -15.39 10.67 3.58
CA ASN A 112 -16.85 10.53 3.48
C ASN A 112 -17.61 10.96 4.74
N TYR A 113 -16.94 11.49 5.77
CA TYR A 113 -17.57 11.98 7.01
C TYR A 113 -17.66 13.51 7.11
N ILE A 114 -17.14 14.24 6.12
CA ILE A 114 -17.22 15.70 6.06
C ILE A 114 -17.96 16.09 4.78
N SER A 115 -19.29 16.04 4.85
CA SER A 115 -20.24 16.72 3.98
C SER A 115 -21.51 17.01 4.76
#